data_AF-A0A930ZFP1-F1
#
_entry.id   AF-A0A930ZFP1-F1
#
_cell.length_a   1.000
_cell.length_b   1.000
_cell.length_c   1.000
_cell.angle_alpha   90.00
_cell.angle_beta   90.00
_cell.angle_gamma   90.00
#
_symmetry.space_group_name_H-M   'P 1'
#
loop_
_entity.id
_entity.type
_entity.pdbx_description
1 polymer ?
#
loop_
_entity_poly.entity_id
_entity_poly.type
_entity_poly.pdbx_seq_one_letter_code
_entity_poly.pdbx_strand_id
1 'polypeptide(L)'
;MTALADVVISLVELAEAEANQLGSRLRGWLVSLVLIGIAGILLLAGLGWLVAAGYLQLRVWLEPALAAGVMGLVTLGIAGGMMLWYLMLRE
;
A
#
# COMPACT_ATOMS: atom_id res chain seq x y z
N MET A 1 23.08 49.97 -11.95
CA MET A 1 23.79 48.68 -11.74
C MET A 1 23.22 47.86 -10.59
N THR A 2 22.52 48.46 -9.62
CA THR A 2 21.88 47.79 -8.47
C THR A 2 20.62 46.98 -8.83
N ALA A 3 19.76 47.48 -9.72
CA ALA A 3 18.52 46.80 -10.09
C ALA A 3 18.71 45.40 -10.70
N LEU A 4 19.82 45.17 -11.42
CA LEU A 4 20.12 43.86 -11.99
C LEU A 4 20.62 42.87 -10.92
N ALA A 5 21.32 43.38 -9.90
CA ALA A 5 21.75 42.58 -8.76
C ALA A 5 20.55 42.17 -7.91
N ASP A 6 19.59 43.07 -7.66
CA ASP A 6 18.38 42.75 -6.87
C ASP A 6 17.51 41.68 -7.55
N VAL A 7 17.40 41.73 -8.89
CA VAL A 7 16.67 40.71 -9.66
C VAL A 7 17.38 39.36 -9.61
N VAL A 8 18.72 39.34 -9.74
CA VAL A 8 19.49 38.10 -9.63
C VAL A 8 19.39 37.50 -8.23
N ILE A 9 19.44 38.33 -7.19
CA ILE A 9 19.28 37.88 -5.79
C ILE A 9 17.88 37.29 -5.58
N SER A 10 16.83 37.97 -6.03
CA SER A 10 15.45 37.46 -5.91
C SER A 10 15.24 36.13 -6.64
N LEU A 11 15.87 35.94 -7.81
CA LEU A 11 15.79 34.67 -8.55
C LEU A 11 16.52 33.53 -7.83
N VAL A 12 17.65 33.82 -7.19
CA VAL A 12 18.40 32.83 -6.41
C VAL A 12 17.63 32.44 -5.15
N GLU A 13 17.05 33.40 -4.44
CA GLU A 13 16.20 33.13 -3.26
C GLU A 13 14.97 32.30 -3.62
N LEU A 14 14.34 32.58 -4.77
CA LEU A 14 13.21 31.79 -5.26
C LEU A 14 13.62 30.35 -5.60
N ALA A 15 14.79 30.17 -6.22
CA ALA A 15 15.32 28.85 -6.54
C ALA A 15 15.70 28.05 -5.28
N GLU A 16 16.27 28.68 -4.26
CA GLU A 16 16.53 28.03 -2.96
C GLU A 16 15.24 27.63 -2.23
N ALA A 17 14.22 28.48 -2.26
CA ALA A 17 12.92 28.18 -1.66
C ALA A 17 12.25 26.98 -2.36
N GLU A 18 12.30 26.95 -3.69
CA GLU A 18 11.74 25.85 -4.48
C GLU A 18 12.54 24.54 -4.29
N ALA A 19 13.88 24.61 -4.21
CA ALA A 19 14.73 23.46 -3.90
C ALA A 19 14.45 22.88 -2.51
N ASN A 20 14.27 23.74 -1.50
CA ASN A 20 13.92 23.32 -0.14
C ASN A 20 12.50 22.71 -0.06
N GLN A 21 11.53 23.28 -0.79
CA GLN A 21 10.20 22.66 -0.92
C GLN A 21 10.26 21.32 -1.64
N LEU A 22 11.07 21.19 -2.69
CA LEU A 22 11.22 19.93 -3.41
C LEU A 22 11.86 18.86 -2.53
N GLY A 23 12.92 19.21 -1.79
CA GLY A 23 13.61 18.29 -0.88
C GLY A 23 12.72 17.78 0.25
N SER A 24 11.92 18.68 0.85
CA SER A 24 10.97 18.29 1.91
C SER A 24 9.82 17.43 1.37
N ARG A 25 9.28 17.74 0.19
CA ARG A 25 8.25 16.91 -0.47
C ARG A 25 8.79 15.54 -0.88
N LEU A 26 9.99 15.46 -1.46
CA LEU A 26 10.65 14.21 -1.82
C LEU A 26 10.87 13.32 -0.60
N ARG A 27 11.33 13.91 0.51
CA ARG A 27 11.50 13.18 1.77
C ARG A 27 10.17 12.68 2.31
N GLY A 28 9.11 13.49 2.24
CA GLY A 28 7.75 13.08 2.59
C GLY A 28 7.24 11.91 1.73
N TRP A 29 7.46 11.97 0.42
CA TRP A 29 7.11 10.90 -0.52
C TRP A 29 7.86 9.60 -0.26
N LEU A 30 9.17 9.68 -0.02
CA LEU A 30 10.00 8.52 0.32
C LEU A 30 9.55 7.87 1.62
N VAL A 31 9.27 8.66 2.65
CA VAL A 31 8.76 8.16 3.93
C VAL A 31 7.39 7.48 3.74
N SER A 32 6.47 8.11 3.01
CA SER A 32 5.16 7.53 2.71
C SER A 32 5.27 6.21 1.94
N LEU A 33 6.15 6.13 0.94
CA LEU A 33 6.39 4.89 0.19
C LEU A 33 6.93 3.77 1.08
N VAL A 34 7.89 4.08 1.96
CA VAL A 34 8.43 3.12 2.92
C VAL A 34 7.34 2.66 3.89
N LEU A 35 6.53 3.58 4.42
CA LEU A 35 5.44 3.24 5.34
C LEU A 35 4.37 2.39 4.66
N ILE A 36 3.97 2.71 3.43
CA ILE A 36 3.03 1.90 2.64
C ILE A 36 3.61 0.51 2.38
N GLY A 37 4.90 0.42 2.05
CA GLY A 37 5.59 -0.86 1.86
C GLY A 37 5.59 -1.71 3.13
N ILE A 38 5.98 -1.13 4.27
CA ILE A 38 5.97 -1.83 5.57
C ILE A 38 4.56 -2.25 5.95
N ALA A 39 3.57 -1.36 5.81
CA ALA A 39 2.18 -1.65 6.09
C ALA A 39 1.66 -2.80 5.21
N GLY A 40 2.01 -2.81 3.92
CA GLY A 40 1.66 -3.88 3.00
C GLY A 40 2.25 -5.23 3.42
N ILE A 41 3.53 -5.26 3.80
CA ILE A 41 4.19 -6.48 4.29
C ILE A 41 3.51 -6.99 5.57
N LEU A 42 3.22 -6.10 6.53
CA LEU A 42 2.54 -6.47 7.77
C LEU A 42 1.12 -6.98 7.51
N LEU A 43 0.39 -6.37 6.58
CA LEU A 43 -0.93 -6.83 6.16
C LEU A 43 -0.88 -8.24 5.58
N LEU A 44 0.04 -8.49 4.64
CA LEU A 44 0.21 -9.81 4.03
C LEU A 44 0.63 -10.86 5.06
N ALA A 45 1.55 -10.51 5.96
CA ALA A 45 1.94 -11.40 7.05
C ALA A 45 0.75 -11.71 7.97
N GLY A 46 0.01 -10.69 8.41
CA GLY A 46 -1.16 -10.86 9.27
C GLY A 46 -2.25 -11.72 8.62
N LEU A 47 -2.51 -11.52 7.31
CA LEU A 47 -3.42 -12.36 6.54
C LEU A 47 -2.94 -13.82 6.50
N GLY A 48 -1.64 -14.06 6.28
CA GLY A 48 -1.06 -15.40 6.33
C GLY A 48 -1.26 -16.09 7.69
N TRP A 49 -1.05 -15.36 8.79
CA TRP A 49 -1.30 -15.86 10.14
C TRP A 49 -2.78 -16.16 10.38
N LEU A 50 -3.69 -15.30 9.93
CA LEU A 50 -5.14 -15.53 10.04
C LEU A 50 -5.59 -16.77 9.25
N VAL A 51 -5.08 -16.93 8.03
CA VAL A 51 -5.35 -18.12 7.20
C VAL A 51 -4.82 -19.38 7.89
N ALA A 52 -3.61 -19.35 8.43
CA ALA A 52 -3.02 -20.47 9.15
C ALA A 52 -3.81 -20.82 10.42
N ALA A 53 -4.19 -19.82 11.23
CA ALA A 53 -5.00 -20.01 12.42
C ALA A 53 -6.39 -20.57 12.08
N GLY A 54 -7.04 -20.04 11.05
CA GLY A 54 -8.32 -20.56 10.54
C GLY A 54 -8.21 -22.02 10.10
N TYR A 55 -7.14 -22.37 9.37
CA TYR A 55 -6.89 -23.76 8.97
C TYR A 55 -6.68 -24.69 10.17
N LEU A 56 -5.86 -24.28 11.15
CA LEU A 56 -5.64 -25.05 12.38
C LEU A 56 -6.95 -25.25 13.16
N GLN A 57 -7.79 -24.22 13.24
CA GLN A 57 -9.09 -24.32 13.88
C GLN A 57 -10.03 -25.28 13.12
N LEU A 58 -10.07 -25.21 11.80
CA LEU A 58 -10.88 -26.13 10.98
C LEU A 58 -10.43 -27.59 11.16
N ARG A 59 -9.13 -27.83 11.29
CA ARG A 59 -8.57 -29.18 11.52
C ARG A 59 -9.00 -29.81 12.84
N VAL A 60 -9.52 -29.04 13.80
CA VAL A 60 -10.10 -29.60 15.03
C VAL A 60 -11.38 -30.39 14.72
N TRP A 61 -12.09 -30.04 13.63
CA TRP A 61 -13.41 -30.57 13.30
C TRP A 61 -13.44 -31.37 11.99
N LEU A 62 -12.47 -31.16 11.09
CA LEU A 62 -12.40 -31.78 9.78
C LEU A 62 -11.05 -32.44 9.51
N GLU A 63 -11.06 -33.44 8.63
CA GLU A 63 -9.84 -34.00 8.06
C GLU A 63 -9.02 -32.93 7.31
N PRO A 64 -7.68 -33.06 7.26
CA PRO A 64 -6.80 -32.02 6.71
C PRO A 64 -7.10 -31.67 5.25
N ALA A 65 -7.53 -32.66 4.46
CA ALA A 65 -7.89 -32.48 3.05
C ALA A 65 -9.17 -31.67 2.89
N LEU A 66 -10.21 -31.95 3.71
CA LEU A 66 -11.48 -31.23 3.68
C LEU A 66 -11.31 -29.80 4.20
N ALA A 67 -10.53 -29.60 5.27
CA ALA A 67 -10.21 -28.27 5.78
C ALA A 67 -9.53 -27.40 4.72
N ALA A 68 -8.58 -27.96 3.96
CA ALA A 68 -7.92 -27.25 2.86
C ALA A 68 -8.89 -26.94 1.71
N GLY A 69 -9.78 -27.91 1.38
CA GLY A 69 -10.83 -27.71 0.38
C GLY A 69 -11.79 -26.57 0.72
N VAL A 70 -12.24 -26.49 1.98
CA VAL A 70 -13.11 -25.38 2.45
C VAL A 70 -12.38 -24.04 2.36
N MET A 71 -11.14 -23.95 2.81
CA MET A 71 -10.34 -22.71 2.70
C MET A 71 -10.14 -22.29 1.22
N GLY A 72 -9.98 -23.26 0.32
CA GLY A 72 -9.89 -23.03 -1.13
C GLY A 72 -11.21 -22.51 -1.73
N LEU A 73 -12.35 -23.08 -1.34
CA LEU A 73 -13.66 -22.60 -1.80
C LEU A 73 -13.97 -21.18 -1.29
N VAL A 74 -13.63 -20.89 -0.03
CA VAL A 74 -13.80 -19.55 0.55
C VAL A 74 -12.94 -18.53 -0.20
N THR A 75 -11.67 -18.85 -0.49
CA THR A 75 -10.79 -17.95 -1.25
C THR A 75 -11.25 -17.76 -2.70
N LEU A 76 -11.72 -18.81 -3.38
CA LEU A 76 -12.33 -18.68 -4.71
C LEU A 76 -13.60 -17.83 -4.69
N GLY A 77 -14.46 -17.97 -3.68
CA GLY A 77 -15.66 -17.17 -3.51
C GLY A 77 -15.35 -15.68 -3.32
N ILE A 78 -14.34 -15.36 -2.51
CA ILE A 78 -13.88 -13.98 -2.30
C ILE A 78 -13.28 -13.41 -3.60
N ALA A 79 -12.40 -14.15 -4.27
CA ALA A 79 -11.78 -13.70 -5.51
C ALA A 79 -12.82 -13.48 -6.63
N GLY A 80 -13.76 -14.42 -6.79
CA GLY A 80 -14.86 -14.29 -7.74
C GLY A 80 -15.80 -13.13 -7.41
N GLY A 81 -16.15 -12.94 -6.13
CA GLY A 81 -16.98 -11.84 -5.67
C GLY A 81 -16.34 -10.47 -5.92
N MET A 82 -15.03 -10.32 -5.64
CA MET A 82 -14.29 -9.09 -5.94
C MET A 82 -14.24 -8.81 -7.45
N MET A 83 -14.08 -9.84 -8.29
CA MET A 83 -14.07 -9.69 -9.74
C MET A 83 -15.43 -9.24 -10.27
N LEU A 84 -16.53 -9.83 -9.78
CA LEU A 84 -17.89 -9.42 -10.16
C LEU A 84 -18.21 -8.00 -9.70
N TRP A 85 -17.82 -7.64 -8.48
CA TRP A 85 -17.97 -6.28 -7.95
C TRP A 85 -17.22 -5.24 -8.79
N TYR A 86 -15.98 -5.55 -9.17
CA TYR A 86 -15.18 -4.68 -10.02
C TYR A 86 -15.80 -4.48 -11.41
N LEU A 87 -16.43 -5.52 -11.97
CA LEU A 87 -17.15 -5.42 -13.23
C LEU A 87 -18.39 -4.51 -13.11
N MET A 88 -19.15 -4.60 -12.02
CA MET A 88 -20.32 -3.74 -11.78
C MET A 88 -19.97 -2.26 -11.59
N LEU A 89 -18.81 -1.95 -11.00
CA LEU A 89 -18.35 -0.56 -10.82
C LEU A 89 -17.88 0.11 -12.12
N ARG A 90 -17.74 -0.66 -13.21
CA ARG A 90 -17.19 -0.20 -14.48
C ARG A 90 -18.25 0.13 -15.52
N GLU A 91 -19.51 -0.20 -15.24
CA GLU A 91 -20.72 0.16 -16.01
C GLU A 91 -21.33 1.46 -15.47
#